data_AF-A0A6B3EY77-F1
#
_entry.id   AF-A0A6B3EY77-F1
#
_cell.length_a   1.000
_cell.length_b   1.000
_cell.length_c   1.000
_cell.angle_alpha   90.00
_cell.angle_beta   90.00
_cell.angle_gamma   90.00
#
_symmetry.space_group_name_H-M   'P 1'
#
loop_
_entity.id
_entity.type
_entity.pdbx_description
1 polymer ?
#
loop_
_entity_poly.entity_id
_entity_poly.type
_entity_poly.pdbx_seq_one_letter_code
_entity_poly.pdbx_strand_id
1 'polypeptide(L)'
;LGTPGLVWASASMHHMADPDQALRHVRELLAPEGLFALLELSGFPRFLPAGEEAALEERAHTASDRFHAEHVPHRGAEWGPKLTEAGFTIADERTL
;
A
#
# COMPACT_ATOMS: atom_id res chain seq x y z
N LEU A 1 12.06 5.15 22.96
CA LEU A 1 11.73 3.90 22.26
C LEU A 1 13.00 3.54 21.49
N GLY A 2 13.58 2.35 21.69
CA GLY A 2 14.85 1.99 21.02
C GLY A 2 14.69 1.82 19.51
N THR A 3 15.69 1.25 18.85
CA THR A 3 15.64 0.94 17.41
C THR A 3 14.68 -0.23 17.15
N PRO A 4 13.59 -0.06 16.38
CA PRO A 4 12.64 -1.14 16.12
C PRO A 4 13.23 -2.25 15.24
N GLY A 5 12.89 -3.50 15.57
CA GLY A 5 13.12 -4.66 14.70
C GLY A 5 11.99 -4.91 13.70
N LEU A 6 10.86 -4.22 13.82
CA LEU A 6 9.72 -4.33 12.91
C LEU A 6 9.01 -2.98 12.80
N VAL A 7 8.71 -2.56 11.56
CA VAL A 7 7.73 -1.52 11.26
C VAL A 7 6.61 -2.16 10.44
N TRP A 8 5.37 -1.79 10.72
CA TRP A 8 4.19 -2.32 10.04
C TRP A 8 3.34 -1.16 9.49
N ALA A 9 3.11 -1.15 8.18
CA ALA A 9 2.21 -0.23 7.51
C ALA A 9 1.04 -1.03 6.93
N SER A 10 -0.18 -0.71 7.37
CA SER A 10 -1.41 -1.38 6.93
C SER A 10 -2.34 -0.35 6.29
N ALA A 11 -2.40 -0.37 4.96
CA ALA A 11 -3.20 0.53 4.15
C ALA A 11 -3.02 2.01 4.55
N SER A 12 -1.77 2.44 4.69
CA SER A 12 -1.45 3.78 5.21
C SER A 12 -0.42 4.54 4.37
N MET A 13 0.43 3.85 3.63
CA MET A 13 1.53 4.48 2.90
C MET A 13 1.02 5.22 1.67
N HIS A 14 -0.12 4.80 1.10
CA HIS A 14 -0.78 5.52 0.00
C HIS A 14 -1.34 6.90 0.39
N HIS A 15 -1.43 7.21 1.68
CA HIS A 15 -1.83 8.53 2.18
C HIS A 15 -0.64 9.50 2.34
N MET A 16 0.60 9.03 2.25
CA MET A 16 1.76 9.89 2.38
C MET A 16 1.85 10.85 1.20
N ALA A 17 2.13 12.12 1.47
CA ALA A 17 2.37 13.11 0.42
C ALA A 17 3.62 12.79 -0.41
N ASP A 18 4.61 12.14 0.22
CA ASP A 18 5.80 11.59 -0.43
C ASP A 18 6.09 10.21 0.18
N PRO A 19 5.56 9.13 -0.42
CA PRO A 19 5.80 7.77 0.07
C PRO A 19 7.28 7.38 -0.04
N ASP A 20 8.02 7.88 -1.03
CA ASP A 20 9.41 7.48 -1.25
C ASP A 20 10.32 8.04 -0.14
N GLN A 21 10.05 9.27 0.31
CA GLN A 21 10.68 9.82 1.52
C GLN A 21 10.29 9.04 2.77
N ALA A 22 8.99 8.73 2.94
CA ALA A 22 8.52 7.97 4.11
C ALA A 22 9.21 6.59 4.20
N LEU A 23 9.36 5.89 3.07
CA LEU A 23 10.05 4.60 3.01
C LEU A 23 11.53 4.70 3.40
N ARG A 24 12.24 5.74 2.94
CA ARG A 24 13.63 5.99 3.35
C ARG A 24 13.75 6.25 4.85
N HIS A 25 12.82 7.01 5.43
CA HIS A 25 12.81 7.21 6.89
C HIS A 25 12.54 5.91 7.66
N VAL A 26 11.65 5.04 7.16
CA VAL A 26 11.43 3.71 7.76
C VAL A 26 12.72 2.89 7.70
N ARG A 27 13.43 2.93 6.57
CA ARG A 27 14.70 2.22 6.37
C ARG A 27 15.81 2.68 7.33
N GLU A 28 15.85 3.97 7.65
CA GLU A 28 16.80 4.57 8.60
C GLU A 28 16.43 4.27 10.06
N LEU A 29 15.14 4.14 10.35
CA LEU A 29 14.62 3.87 11.69
C LEU A 29 14.88 2.41 12.12
N LEU A 30 14.84 1.46 11.19
CA LEU A 30 14.95 0.04 11.49
C LEU A 30 16.35 -0.38 11.97
N ALA A 31 16.37 -1.39 12.84
CA ALA A 31 17.60 -2.10 13.19
C ALA A 31 18.21 -2.77 11.93
N PRO A 32 19.51 -3.10 11.91
CA PRO A 32 20.16 -3.70 10.74
C PRO A 32 19.46 -4.94 10.18
N GLU A 33 18.93 -5.79 11.06
CA GLU A 33 18.18 -7.02 10.72
C GLU A 33 16.65 -6.82 10.85
N GLY A 34 16.20 -5.58 10.87
CA GLY A 34 14.79 -5.23 11.06
C GLY A 34 13.95 -5.43 9.79
N LEU A 35 12.67 -5.73 9.98
CA LEU A 35 11.72 -5.95 8.88
C LEU A 35 10.77 -4.76 8.71
N PHE A 36 10.39 -4.51 7.47
CA PHE A 36 9.26 -3.65 7.14
C PHE A 36 8.17 -4.48 6.48
N ALA A 37 6.98 -4.55 7.10
CA ALA A 37 5.80 -5.18 6.52
C ALA A 37 4.88 -4.10 5.96
N LEU A 38 4.65 -4.14 4.64
CA LEU A 38 3.76 -3.23 3.92
C LEU A 38 2.58 -4.02 3.36
N LEU A 39 1.37 -3.69 3.82
CA LEU A 39 0.13 -4.23 3.30
C LEU A 39 -0.65 -3.08 2.67
N GLU A 40 -0.87 -3.14 1.37
CA GLU A 40 -1.53 -2.07 0.62
C GLU A 40 -2.65 -2.59 -0.27
N LEU A 41 -3.61 -1.72 -0.56
CA LEU A 41 -4.78 -2.04 -1.36
C LEU A 41 -4.46 -1.83 -2.84
N SER A 42 -4.71 -2.84 -3.68
CA SER A 42 -4.76 -2.73 -5.13
C SER A 42 -6.14 -2.28 -5.66
N GLY A 43 -7.15 -2.24 -4.78
CA GLY A 43 -8.53 -1.85 -5.07
C GLY A 43 -9.44 -2.07 -3.87
N PHE A 44 -10.71 -1.70 -3.97
CA PHE A 44 -11.70 -2.10 -2.96
C PHE A 44 -12.11 -3.58 -3.17
N PRO A 45 -12.28 -4.38 -2.11
CA PRO A 45 -12.80 -5.73 -2.23
C PRO A 45 -14.18 -5.76 -2.87
N ARG A 46 -14.52 -6.88 -3.52
CA ARG A 46 -15.89 -7.15 -3.98
C ARG A 46 -16.67 -7.89 -2.90
N PHE A 47 -17.91 -7.48 -2.70
CA PHE A 47 -18.82 -7.99 -1.68
C PHE A 47 -20.10 -8.57 -2.29
N LEU A 48 -20.51 -8.08 -3.47
CA LEU A 48 -21.76 -8.52 -4.10
C LEU A 48 -21.55 -9.78 -4.94
N PRO A 49 -22.54 -10.69 -5.00
CA PRO A 49 -22.47 -11.86 -5.87
C PRO A 49 -22.45 -11.44 -7.34
N ALA A 50 -21.94 -12.33 -8.19
CA ALA A 50 -22.03 -12.14 -9.64
C ALA A 50 -23.51 -12.03 -10.07
N GLY A 51 -23.82 -11.10 -10.98
CA GLY A 51 -25.19 -10.82 -11.39
C GLY A 51 -25.43 -9.33 -11.63
N GLU A 52 -26.68 -8.89 -11.59
CA GLU A 52 -27.04 -7.48 -11.73
C GLU A 52 -26.45 -6.63 -10.58
N GLU A 53 -26.32 -7.22 -9.39
CA GLU A 53 -25.70 -6.61 -8.22
C GLU A 53 -24.23 -6.28 -8.46
N ALA A 54 -23.48 -7.16 -9.14
CA ALA A 54 -22.08 -6.90 -9.49
C ALA A 54 -21.93 -5.66 -10.39
N ALA A 55 -22.90 -5.38 -11.25
CA ALA A 55 -22.86 -4.19 -12.09
C ALA A 55 -23.05 -2.90 -11.28
N LEU A 56 -23.79 -2.94 -10.15
CA LEU A 56 -23.89 -1.81 -9.23
C LEU A 56 -22.56 -1.59 -8.50
N GLU A 57 -21.95 -2.64 -7.97
CA GLU A 57 -20.65 -2.57 -7.30
C GLU A 57 -19.56 -2.06 -8.24
N GLU A 58 -19.55 -2.50 -9.50
CA GLU A 58 -18.61 -2.01 -10.52
C GLU A 58 -18.71 -0.49 -10.72
N ARG A 59 -19.93 0.04 -10.83
CA ARG A 59 -20.15 1.49 -10.96
C ARG A 59 -19.70 2.24 -9.71
N ALA A 60 -19.93 1.68 -8.53
CA ALA A 60 -19.49 2.26 -7.26
C ALA A 60 -17.96 2.27 -7.15
N HIS A 61 -17.29 1.18 -7.51
CA HIS A 61 -15.82 1.10 -7.55
C HIS A 61 -15.25 2.11 -8.54
N THR A 62 -15.79 2.17 -9.76
CA THR A 62 -15.36 3.14 -10.76
C THR A 62 -15.49 4.59 -10.26
N ALA A 63 -16.59 4.93 -9.57
CA ALA A 63 -16.77 6.25 -8.99
C ALA A 63 -15.78 6.52 -7.83
N SER A 64 -15.56 5.52 -6.98
CA SER A 64 -14.60 5.56 -5.88
C SER A 64 -13.16 5.72 -6.37
N ASP A 65 -12.75 5.00 -7.41
CA ASP A 65 -11.40 5.05 -7.96
C ASP A 65 -11.09 6.42 -8.56
N ARG A 66 -12.05 7.05 -9.23
CA ARG A 66 -11.91 8.44 -9.69
C ARG A 66 -11.69 9.41 -8.54
N PHE A 67 -12.48 9.30 -7.48
CA PHE A 67 -12.31 10.13 -6.29
C PHE A 67 -10.93 9.90 -5.64
N HIS A 68 -10.52 8.65 -5.48
CA HIS A 68 -9.25 8.31 -4.85
C HIS A 68 -8.03 8.70 -5.68
N ALA A 69 -8.11 8.66 -7.01
CA ALA A 69 -7.02 9.13 -7.88
C ALA A 69 -6.64 10.59 -7.59
N GLU A 70 -7.59 11.42 -7.17
CA GLU A 70 -7.36 12.83 -6.82
C GLU A 70 -6.86 13.03 -5.38
N HIS A 71 -7.24 12.15 -4.44
CA HIS A 71 -7.01 12.35 -3.00
C HIS A 71 -5.89 11.48 -2.41
N VAL A 72 -5.66 10.31 -2.99
CA VAL A 72 -4.66 9.31 -2.58
C VAL A 72 -4.01 8.72 -3.84
N PRO A 73 -3.24 9.51 -4.61
CA PRO A 73 -2.73 9.12 -5.92
C PRO A 73 -1.77 7.92 -5.87
N HIS A 74 -1.28 7.55 -4.68
CA HIS A 74 -0.40 6.40 -4.47
C HIS A 74 -1.16 5.12 -4.12
N ARG A 75 -2.49 5.16 -4.07
CA ARG A 75 -3.32 3.96 -3.87
C ARG A 75 -3.17 3.07 -5.10
N GLY A 76 -2.82 1.80 -4.89
CA GLY A 76 -2.49 0.87 -5.97
C GLY A 76 -1.14 1.13 -6.66
N ALA A 77 -0.22 1.87 -6.02
CA ALA A 77 1.13 2.04 -6.56
C ALA A 77 1.89 0.70 -6.65
N GLU A 78 2.84 0.63 -7.58
CA GLU A 78 3.80 -0.47 -7.66
C GLU A 78 4.81 -0.35 -6.51
N TRP A 79 4.53 -1.01 -5.39
CA TRP A 79 5.30 -0.87 -4.16
C TRP A 79 6.65 -1.57 -4.19
N GLY A 80 6.78 -2.68 -4.91
CA GLY A 80 8.04 -3.43 -5.03
C GLY A 80 9.21 -2.54 -5.48
N PRO A 81 9.10 -1.84 -6.63
CA PRO A 81 10.11 -0.88 -7.07
C PRO A 81 10.44 0.20 -6.02
N LYS A 82 9.42 0.84 -5.42
CA LYS A 82 9.61 1.88 -4.40
C LYS A 82 10.37 1.39 -3.17
N LEU A 83 10.07 0.18 -2.71
CA LEU A 83 10.77 -0.47 -1.60
C LEU A 83 12.25 -0.70 -1.95
N THR A 84 12.53 -1.24 -3.14
CA THR A 84 13.92 -1.49 -3.58
C THR A 84 14.72 -0.20 -3.76
N GLU A 85 14.12 0.85 -4.32
CA GLU A 85 14.73 2.18 -4.45
C GLU A 85 15.00 2.83 -3.10
N ALA A 86 14.15 2.58 -2.09
CA ALA A 86 14.37 3.01 -0.71
C ALA A 86 15.45 2.18 0.03
N GLY A 87 16.03 1.16 -0.61
CA GLY A 87 17.12 0.35 -0.05
C GLY A 87 16.67 -0.86 0.76
N PHE A 88 15.44 -1.34 0.54
CA PHE A 88 14.97 -2.62 1.06
C PHE A 88 15.27 -3.78 0.10
N THR A 89 15.54 -4.94 0.67
CA THR A 89 15.47 -6.22 -0.05
C THR A 89 14.09 -6.82 0.18
N ILE A 90 13.40 -7.23 -0.88
CA ILE A 90 12.10 -7.90 -0.76
C ILE A 90 12.33 -9.32 -0.24
N ALA A 91 11.82 -9.60 0.96
CA ALA A 91 11.92 -10.92 1.59
C ALA A 91 10.84 -11.88 1.09
N ASP A 92 9.63 -11.37 0.85
CA ASP A 92 8.48 -12.09 0.30
C ASP A 92 7.48 -11.10 -0.29
N GLU A 93 6.65 -11.56 -1.22
CA GLU A 93 5.57 -10.77 -1.83
C GLU A 93 4.36 -11.66 -2.08
N ARG A 94 3.18 -11.15 -1.72
CA ARG A 94 1.91 -11.84 -1.96
C ARG A 94 0.83 -10.87 -2.39
N THR A 95 0.19 -11.20 -3.51
CA THR A 95 -1.03 -10.56 -4.00
C THR A 95 -2.21 -11.51 -3.79
N LEU A 96 -3.34 -10.96 -3.33
CA LEU A 96 -4.58 -11.68 -3.05
C LEU A 96 -5.64 -11.40 -4.12
#